data_AF-A0A916MVL4-F1
#
_entry.id   AF-A0A916MVL4-F1
#
_cell.length_a   1.000
_cell.length_b   1.000
_cell.length_c   1.000
_cell.angle_alpha   90.00
_cell.angle_beta   90.00
_cell.angle_gamma   90.00
#
_symmetry.space_group_name_H-M   'P 1'
#
loop_
_entity.id
_entity.type
_entity.pdbx_description
1 polymer ?
#
loop_
_entity_poly.entity_id
_entity_poly.type
_entity_poly.pdbx_seq_one_letter_code
_entity_poly.pdbx_strand_id
1 'polypeptide(L)'
;MPIRTASMNNQIKKNGAKLHLAMQRRIHSDGADQPASADEQALLEERRELKEAKAQRLAQAQQPKVKGPRLATHTHASAPKEPKGPKVAKEAKEKAPKSAKAAKDHKSSTEKRQQKAAALEAAKKATKKSAKT
;
A
#
# COMPACT_ATOMS: atom_id res chain seq x y z
N MET A 1 -20.73 -6.59 7.55
CA MET A 1 -19.82 -6.19 6.44
C MET A 1 -18.38 -6.52 6.80
N PRO A 2 -17.54 -7.07 5.90
CA PRO A 2 -16.15 -7.34 6.20
C PRO A 2 -15.39 -6.03 6.44
N ILE A 3 -14.82 -5.86 7.64
CA ILE A 3 -13.99 -4.71 7.98
C ILE A 3 -12.75 -4.74 7.08
N ARG A 4 -12.59 -3.74 6.21
CA ARG A 4 -11.45 -3.63 5.29
C ARG A 4 -10.16 -3.34 6.07
N THR A 5 -9.00 -3.76 5.57
CA THR A 5 -7.68 -3.52 6.22
C THR A 5 -7.39 -2.03 6.45
N ALA A 6 -7.78 -1.17 5.51
CA ALA A 6 -7.72 0.28 5.66
C ALA A 6 -8.55 0.78 6.86
N SER A 7 -9.69 0.13 7.15
CA SER A 7 -10.54 0.44 8.30
C SER A 7 -9.84 0.12 9.62
N MET A 8 -9.14 -1.02 9.72
CA MET A 8 -8.39 -1.38 10.94
C MET A 8 -7.22 -0.43 11.19
N ASN A 9 -6.47 -0.06 10.15
CA ASN A 9 -5.40 0.93 10.29
C ASN A 9 -5.93 2.29 10.76
N ASN A 10 -7.09 2.70 10.26
CA ASN A 10 -7.73 3.94 10.69
C ASN A 10 -8.23 3.85 12.14
N GLN A 11 -8.77 2.71 12.57
CA GLN A 11 -9.15 2.47 13.97
C GLN A 11 -7.93 2.53 14.90
N ILE A 12 -6.82 1.85 14.56
CA ILE A 12 -5.57 1.91 15.33
C ILE A 12 -5.05 3.35 15.45
N LYS A 13 -5.12 4.14 14.37
CA LYS A 13 -4.73 5.56 14.39
C LYS A 13 -5.64 6.40 15.28
N LYS A 14 -6.97 6.22 15.17
CA LYS A 14 -7.95 6.93 15.99
C LYS A 14 -7.78 6.61 17.48
N ASN A 15 -7.64 5.34 17.82
CA ASN A 15 -7.36 4.92 19.19
C ASN A 15 -6.04 5.52 19.69
N GLY A 16 -4.96 5.47 18.89
CA GLY A 16 -3.70 6.10 19.25
C GLY A 16 -3.80 7.61 19.52
N ALA A 17 -4.60 8.34 18.73
CA ALA A 17 -4.86 9.75 18.97
C ALA A 17 -5.67 9.99 20.26
N LYS A 18 -6.68 9.15 20.53
CA LYS A 18 -7.46 9.20 21.78
C LYS A 18 -6.59 8.91 23.00
N LEU A 19 -5.73 7.90 22.92
CA LEU A 19 -4.80 7.55 23.99
C LEU A 19 -3.84 8.70 24.29
N HIS A 20 -3.25 9.30 23.25
CA HIS A 20 -2.36 10.45 23.42
C HIS A 20 -3.09 11.63 24.08
N LEU A 21 -4.33 11.91 23.67
CA LEU A 21 -5.14 12.95 24.29
C LEU A 21 -5.46 12.63 25.76
N ALA A 22 -5.81 11.39 26.09
CA ALA A 22 -6.08 10.95 27.45
C ALA A 22 -4.84 11.09 28.35
N MET A 23 -3.68 10.64 27.85
CA MET A 23 -2.39 10.82 28.55
C MET A 23 -2.06 12.29 28.77
N GLN A 24 -2.24 13.16 27.76
CA GLN A 24 -2.01 14.60 27.93
C GLN A 24 -2.93 15.21 28.97
N ARG A 25 -4.21 14.83 28.97
CA ARG A 25 -5.17 15.29 29.98
C ARG A 25 -4.74 14.88 31.38
N ARG A 26 -4.38 13.60 31.58
CA ARG A 26 -3.86 13.10 32.86
C ARG A 26 -2.62 13.86 33.31
N ILE A 27 -1.65 14.04 32.42
CA ILE A 27 -0.40 14.77 32.73
C ILE A 27 -0.72 16.21 33.16
N HIS A 28 -1.71 16.85 32.53
CA HIS A 28 -2.12 18.21 32.89
C HIS A 28 -2.96 18.29 34.18
N SER A 29 -3.79 17.30 34.50
CA SER A 29 -4.66 17.30 35.69
C SER A 29 -3.96 16.78 36.93
N ASP A 30 -3.38 15.59 36.84
CA ASP A 30 -2.95 14.79 37.99
C ASP A 30 -1.42 14.64 38.08
N GLY A 31 -0.71 15.05 37.02
CA GLY A 31 0.75 15.00 36.93
C GLY A 31 1.28 13.79 36.14
N ALA A 32 2.55 13.86 35.74
CA ALA A 32 3.17 12.85 34.88
C ALA A 32 3.39 11.50 35.56
N ASP A 33 3.59 11.49 36.88
CA ASP A 33 3.90 10.31 37.68
C ASP A 33 2.69 9.44 38.02
N GLN A 34 1.48 9.92 37.70
CA GLN A 34 0.27 9.16 37.97
C GLN A 34 0.09 8.00 36.99
N PRO A 35 -0.39 6.84 37.48
CA PRO A 35 -0.61 5.67 36.65
C PRO A 35 -1.67 5.92 35.57
N ALA A 36 -1.65 5.11 34.52
CA ALA A 36 -2.67 5.14 33.48
C ALA A 36 -4.06 4.90 34.08
N SER A 37 -4.98 5.82 33.79
CA SER A 37 -6.39 5.70 34.14
C SER A 37 -7.02 4.46 33.48
N ALA A 38 -8.16 3.99 34.01
CA ALA A 38 -8.88 2.86 33.43
C ALA A 38 -9.21 3.08 31.93
N ASP A 39 -9.51 4.33 31.55
CA ASP A 39 -9.78 4.71 30.16
C ASP A 39 -8.54 4.58 29.27
N GLU A 40 -7.36 4.98 29.76
CA GLU A 40 -6.10 4.81 29.04
C GLU A 40 -5.75 3.33 28.87
N GLN A 41 -6.00 2.51 29.90
CA GLN A 41 -5.77 1.07 29.85
C GLN A 41 -6.69 0.38 28.84
N ALA A 42 -7.99 0.70 28.84
CA ALA A 42 -8.94 0.17 27.87
C ALA A 42 -8.54 0.52 26.43
N LEU A 43 -8.06 1.76 26.19
CA LEU A 43 -7.56 2.16 24.88
C LEU A 43 -6.29 1.38 24.47
N LEU A 44 -5.39 1.11 25.41
CA LEU A 44 -4.19 0.31 25.15
C LEU A 44 -4.54 -1.14 24.77
N GLU A 45 -5.49 -1.74 25.47
CA GLU A 45 -6.00 -3.09 25.20
C GLU A 45 -6.67 -3.17 23.82
N GLU A 46 -7.61 -2.27 23.53
CA GLU A 46 -8.26 -2.20 22.21
C GLU A 46 -7.22 -2.06 21.08
N ARG A 47 -6.20 -1.23 21.28
CA ARG A 47 -5.11 -1.06 20.31
C ARG A 47 -4.32 -2.34 20.08
N ARG A 48 -4.09 -3.12 21.14
CA ARG A 48 -3.38 -4.39 21.08
C ARG A 48 -4.19 -5.40 20.28
N GLU A 49 -5.47 -5.56 20.60
CA GLU A 49 -6.39 -6.46 19.87
C GLU A 49 -6.46 -6.11 18.39
N LEU A 50 -6.58 -4.83 18.05
CA LEU A 50 -6.63 -4.38 16.65
C LEU A 50 -5.33 -4.69 15.89
N LYS A 51 -4.17 -4.63 16.57
CA LYS A 51 -2.89 -5.01 15.97
C LYS A 51 -2.77 -6.52 15.80
N GLU A 52 -3.21 -7.30 16.77
CA GLU A 52 -3.22 -8.76 16.71
C GLU A 52 -4.13 -9.26 15.58
N ALA A 53 -5.36 -8.73 15.47
CA ALA A 53 -6.28 -9.04 14.38
C ALA A 53 -5.70 -8.64 13.00
N LYS A 54 -5.01 -7.50 12.93
CA LYS A 54 -4.29 -7.10 11.70
C LYS A 54 -3.17 -8.09 11.36
N ALA A 55 -2.38 -8.51 12.34
CA ALA A 55 -1.29 -9.46 12.14
C ALA A 55 -1.83 -10.82 11.67
N GLN A 56 -2.89 -11.33 12.31
CA GLN A 56 -3.56 -12.57 11.92
C GLN A 56 -4.04 -12.52 10.47
N ARG A 57 -4.69 -11.43 10.05
CA ARG A 57 -5.14 -11.29 8.65
C ARG A 57 -3.96 -11.24 7.68
N LEU A 58 -2.88 -10.53 8.02
CA LEU A 58 -1.68 -10.48 7.19
C LEU A 58 -1.01 -11.86 7.09
N ALA A 59 -1.01 -12.63 8.17
CA ALA A 59 -0.52 -14.00 8.18
C ALA A 59 -1.37 -14.89 7.27
N GLN A 60 -2.71 -14.83 7.38
CA GLN A 60 -3.63 -15.56 6.50
C GLN A 60 -3.48 -15.17 5.03
N ALA A 61 -3.22 -13.90 4.72
CA ALA A 61 -3.01 -13.43 3.36
C ALA A 61 -1.67 -13.91 2.75
N GLN A 62 -0.66 -14.15 3.60
CA GLN A 62 0.65 -14.67 3.21
C GLN A 62 0.65 -16.19 3.06
N GLN A 63 -0.32 -16.90 3.64
CA GLN A 63 -0.45 -18.33 3.43
C GLN A 63 -0.67 -18.62 1.94
N PRO A 64 0.04 -19.62 1.37
CA PRO A 64 -0.19 -20.02 0.00
C PRO A 64 -1.64 -20.45 -0.14
N LYS A 65 -2.43 -19.67 -0.90
CA LYS A 65 -3.81 -20.04 -1.21
C LYS A 65 -3.74 -21.36 -1.95
N VAL A 66 -4.21 -22.44 -1.32
CA VAL A 66 -4.42 -23.72 -1.98
C VAL A 66 -5.32 -23.42 -3.17
N LYS A 67 -4.74 -23.48 -4.37
CA LYS A 67 -5.49 -23.32 -5.60
C LYS A 67 -6.39 -24.55 -5.67
N GLY A 68 -7.63 -24.42 -5.23
CA GLY A 68 -8.65 -25.41 -5.54
C GLY A 68 -8.68 -25.64 -7.06
N PRO A 69 -9.15 -26.81 -7.53
CA PRO A 69 -9.32 -27.05 -8.95
C PRO A 69 -10.07 -25.85 -9.51
N ARG A 70 -9.42 -25.10 -10.42
CA ARG A 70 -10.10 -24.05 -11.16
C ARG A 70 -11.26 -24.76 -11.85
N LEU A 71 -12.48 -24.53 -11.36
CA LEU A 71 -13.67 -24.85 -12.13
C LEU A 71 -13.48 -24.08 -13.43
N ALA A 72 -13.16 -24.82 -14.48
CA ALA A 72 -13.12 -24.30 -15.82
C ALA A 72 -14.52 -23.76 -16.08
N THR A 73 -14.69 -22.45 -15.92
CA THR A 73 -15.83 -21.75 -16.48
C THR A 73 -15.68 -21.92 -17.99
N HIS A 74 -16.32 -22.97 -18.50
CA HIS A 74 -16.52 -23.17 -19.92
C HIS A 74 -17.25 -21.95 -20.50
N THR A 75 -17.04 -21.76 -21.81
CA THR A 75 -17.62 -20.75 -22.72
C THR A 75 -16.78 -19.45 -22.80
N HIS A 76 -16.04 -19.16 -23.86
CA HIS A 76 -16.17 -19.56 -25.27
C HIS A 76 -14.91 -20.26 -25.78
N ALA A 77 -15.03 -21.56 -26.05
CA ALA A 77 -14.13 -22.21 -27.00
C ALA A 77 -14.44 -21.60 -28.37
N SER A 78 -13.55 -20.76 -28.89
CA SER A 78 -13.51 -20.48 -30.32
C SER A 78 -13.35 -21.82 -31.05
N ALA A 79 -14.30 -22.13 -31.93
CA ALA A 79 -14.40 -23.40 -32.63
C ALA A 79 -13.04 -23.83 -33.24
N PRO A 80 -12.66 -25.12 -33.15
CA PRO A 80 -11.46 -25.63 -33.79
C PRO A 80 -11.67 -25.58 -35.30
N LYS A 81 -10.84 -24.80 -36.01
CA LYS A 81 -10.76 -24.91 -37.47
C LYS A 81 -10.09 -26.25 -37.80
N GLU A 82 -10.82 -27.09 -38.52
CA GLU A 82 -10.37 -28.37 -39.06
C GLU A 82 -9.13 -28.24 -39.98
N PRO A 83 -8.36 -29.33 -40.12
CA PRO A 83 -6.96 -29.30 -40.51
C PRO A 83 -6.79 -29.26 -42.03
N LYS A 84 -6.03 -28.30 -42.54
CA LYS A 84 -5.47 -28.38 -43.90
C LYS A 84 -4.07 -28.96 -43.82
N GLY A 85 -3.93 -30.22 -44.23
CA GLY A 85 -2.67 -30.87 -44.53
C GLY A 85 -1.93 -30.25 -45.74
N PRO A 86 -0.77 -30.79 -46.12
CA PRO A 86 0.51 -30.12 -45.95
C PRO A 86 1.10 -29.57 -47.27
N LYS A 87 1.91 -28.51 -47.19
CA LYS A 87 2.88 -28.21 -48.25
C LYS A 87 4.20 -27.70 -47.67
N VAL A 88 5.25 -28.30 -48.21
CA VAL A 88 6.63 -28.42 -47.74
C VAL A 88 7.46 -27.14 -47.96
N ALA A 89 8.39 -26.91 -47.03
CA ALA A 89 9.68 -26.21 -47.09
C ALA A 89 9.78 -24.78 -47.67
N LYS A 90 10.35 -23.85 -46.88
CA LYS A 90 11.73 -23.40 -47.09
C LYS A 90 12.26 -22.60 -45.89
N GLU A 91 13.52 -22.86 -45.57
CA GLU A 91 14.32 -22.32 -44.48
C GLU A 91 14.69 -20.84 -44.62
N ALA A 92 15.16 -20.29 -43.50
CA ALA A 92 16.18 -19.25 -43.36
C ALA A 92 15.85 -17.80 -43.77
N LYS A 93 15.62 -16.95 -42.76
CA LYS A 93 16.36 -15.68 -42.69
C LYS A 93 16.67 -15.27 -41.25
N GLU A 94 17.98 -15.19 -41.02
CA GLU A 94 18.71 -14.62 -39.90
C GLU A 94 18.25 -13.23 -39.43
N LYS A 95 18.51 -12.99 -38.13
CA LYS A 95 19.02 -11.74 -37.51
C LYS A 95 18.18 -10.46 -37.65
N ALA A 96 17.57 -10.05 -36.54
CA ALA A 96 18.03 -8.86 -35.79
C ALA A 96 17.12 -8.59 -34.56
N PRO A 97 17.67 -8.36 -33.36
CA PRO A 97 16.90 -7.87 -32.22
C PRO A 97 16.58 -6.40 -32.45
N LYS A 98 15.30 -6.07 -32.66
CA LYS A 98 14.84 -4.67 -32.67
C LYS A 98 14.96 -4.09 -31.27
N SER A 99 16.09 -3.41 -31.05
CA SER A 99 16.26 -2.14 -30.34
C SER A 99 15.28 -1.86 -29.19
N ALA A 100 15.89 -1.80 -28.00
CA ALA A 100 15.39 -1.21 -26.76
C ALA A 100 14.25 -0.19 -26.93
N LYS A 101 13.06 -0.59 -26.48
CA LYS A 101 12.00 0.34 -26.10
C LYS A 101 12.53 1.07 -24.86
N ALA A 102 12.78 2.37 -24.98
CA ALA A 102 13.30 3.23 -23.91
C ALA A 102 12.71 2.84 -22.55
N ALA A 103 13.57 2.39 -21.65
CA ALA A 103 13.19 2.12 -20.28
C ALA A 103 12.63 3.41 -19.69
N LYS A 104 11.39 3.35 -19.22
CA LYS A 104 10.75 4.47 -18.55
C LYS A 104 11.51 4.65 -17.24
N ASP A 105 12.41 5.63 -17.17
CA ASP A 105 13.16 5.94 -15.96
C ASP A 105 12.19 6.34 -14.85
N HIS A 106 11.83 5.34 -14.05
CA HIS A 106 10.99 5.52 -12.89
C HIS A 106 11.87 6.13 -11.80
N LYS A 107 11.81 7.46 -11.67
CA LYS A 107 12.42 8.19 -10.56
C LYS A 107 12.18 7.45 -9.24
N SER A 108 13.28 7.21 -8.55
CA SER A 108 13.30 6.53 -7.25
C SER A 108 12.42 7.29 -6.24
N SER A 109 11.93 6.60 -5.20
CA SER A 109 11.14 7.26 -4.15
C SER A 109 11.93 8.36 -3.44
N THR A 110 13.25 8.27 -3.40
CA THR A 110 14.15 9.27 -2.82
C THR A 110 14.23 10.52 -3.69
N GLU A 111 14.42 10.39 -5.00
CA GLU A 111 14.37 11.54 -5.93
C GLU A 111 13.03 12.27 -5.89
N LYS A 112 11.92 11.54 -5.81
CA LYS A 112 10.59 12.15 -5.69
C LYS A 112 10.46 12.98 -4.41
N ARG A 113 11.09 12.56 -3.31
CA ARG A 113 11.10 13.31 -2.04
C ARG A 113 12.00 14.54 -2.13
N GLN A 114 13.17 14.41 -2.74
CA GLN A 114 14.09 15.54 -2.95
C GLN A 114 13.48 16.62 -3.85
N GLN A 115 12.84 16.24 -4.96
CA GLN A 115 12.14 17.19 -5.84
C GLN A 115 11.00 17.91 -5.12
N LYS A 116 10.25 17.23 -4.26
CA LYS A 116 9.22 17.86 -3.43
C LYS A 116 9.80 18.81 -2.39
N ALA A 117 10.87 18.43 -1.71
CA ALA A 117 11.54 19.30 -0.74
C ALA A 117 12.10 20.56 -1.42
N ALA A 118 12.73 20.41 -2.58
CA ALA A 118 13.25 21.53 -3.37
C ALA A 118 12.13 22.47 -3.83
N ALA A 119 10.99 21.93 -4.29
CA ALA A 119 9.83 22.72 -4.70
C ALA A 119 9.23 23.52 -3.52
N LEU A 120 9.17 22.92 -2.33
CA LEU A 120 8.68 23.60 -1.12
C LEU A 120 9.62 24.73 -0.67
N GLU A 121 10.94 24.52 -0.73
CA GLU A 121 11.91 25.56 -0.41
C GLU A 121 11.91 26.70 -1.44
N ALA A 122 11.75 26.38 -2.73
CA ALA A 122 11.58 27.40 -3.77
C ALA A 122 10.31 28.24 -3.55
N ALA A 123 9.19 27.60 -3.19
CA ALA A 123 7.94 28.30 -2.88
C ALA A 123 8.10 29.24 -1.67
N LYS A 124 8.76 28.80 -0.59
CA LYS A 124 9.05 29.67 0.58
C LYS A 124 9.93 30.87 0.24
N LYS A 125 10.87 30.71 -0.69
CA LYS A 125 11.72 31.82 -1.16
C LYS A 125 10.96 32.77 -2.09
N ALA A 126 10.03 32.26 -2.88
CA ALA A 126 9.17 33.07 -3.75
C ALA A 126 8.20 33.94 -2.94
N THR A 127 7.56 33.39 -1.90
CA THR A 127 6.63 34.16 -1.05
C THR A 127 7.32 35.27 -0.25
N LYS A 128 8.60 35.11 0.10
CA LYS A 128 9.40 36.16 0.75
C LYS A 128 9.80 37.29 -0.20
N LYS A 129 9.85 37.05 -1.52
CA LYS A 129 10.15 38.09 -2.51
C LYS A 129 8.90 38.89 -2.92
N SER A 130 7.70 38.35 -2.77
CA SER A 130 6.44 39.06 -3.07
C SER A 130 5.87 39.85 -1.89
N ALA A 131 6.50 39.78 -0.72
CA ALA A 131 6.08 40.53 0.48
C ALA A 131 6.80 41.88 0.64
N LYS A 132 7.39 42.40 -0.45
CA LYS A 132 7.97 43.74 -0.50
C LYS A 132 7.37 44.55 -1.65
N THR A 133 6.11 44.88 -1.47
CA THR A 133 5.41 46.06 -2.02
C THR A 133 4.51 46.57 -0.93
#